data_AF-A0A0F9I267-F1
#
_entry.id   AF-A0A0F9I267-F1
#
_cell.length_a   1.000
_cell.length_b   1.000
_cell.length_c   1.000
_cell.angle_alpha   90.00
_cell.angle_beta   90.00
_cell.angle_gamma   90.00
#
_symmetry.space_group_name_H-M   'P 1'
#
loop_
_entity.id
_entity.type
_entity.pdbx_description
1 polymer ?
#
loop_
_entity_poly.entity_id
_entity_poly.type
_entity_poly.pdbx_seq_one_letter_code
_entity_poly.pdbx_strand_id
1 'polypeptide(L)'
;MLKSPTNLTKGSLRLVECICDYCGEKFKIPNRNRVNSYKIIEKDACKNCRSKKRKESSLKKYGTNIPSQSSEVREKSSLTKGGSGICIEKYKDEILELYNSDSNISVSYIAEKLNISRSVLRTYMIKLNLDVTGNWKEKVKRTTKEKYGVEHFLQCEEGQVKLKKSMKDK
;
A
#
# COMPACT_ATOMS: atom_id res chain seq x y z
N MET A 1 -18.30 26.12 29.34
CA MET A 1 -18.50 25.31 28.12
C MET A 1 -19.07 26.18 27.02
N LEU A 2 -18.29 26.58 26.01
CA LEU A 2 -18.82 27.32 24.85
C LEU A 2 -19.54 26.33 23.93
N LYS A 3 -20.87 26.25 24.09
CA LYS A 3 -21.78 25.56 23.17
C LYS A 3 -21.61 26.19 21.78
N SER A 4 -21.57 25.37 20.74
CA SER A 4 -21.43 25.83 19.35
C SER A 4 -22.47 26.93 19.05
N PRO A 5 -22.12 28.02 18.34
CA PRO A 5 -23.07 29.09 18.03
C PRO A 5 -24.33 28.50 17.42
N THR A 6 -25.47 28.75 18.05
CA THR A 6 -26.80 28.21 17.72
C THR A 6 -27.25 28.55 16.28
N ASN A 7 -26.57 29.47 15.60
CA ASN A 7 -26.86 29.94 14.24
C ASN A 7 -25.96 29.34 13.14
N LEU A 8 -25.18 28.29 13.41
CA LEU A 8 -24.40 27.61 12.39
C LEU A 8 -25.10 26.35 11.86
N THR A 9 -25.32 26.30 10.55
CA THR A 9 -25.79 25.08 9.87
C THR A 9 -24.89 23.90 10.22
N LYS A 10 -25.50 22.78 10.65
CA LYS A 10 -24.77 21.54 10.99
C LYS A 10 -23.90 21.11 9.82
N GLY A 11 -22.61 20.88 10.07
CA GLY A 11 -21.69 20.44 9.01
C GLY A 11 -21.14 21.53 8.10
N SER A 12 -21.38 22.81 8.39
CA SER A 12 -20.80 23.94 7.64
C SER A 12 -19.26 23.96 7.72
N LEU A 13 -18.62 24.50 6.68
CA LEU A 13 -17.16 24.70 6.64
C LEU A 13 -16.71 25.95 7.40
N ARG A 14 -17.63 26.74 7.96
CA ARG A 14 -17.32 27.94 8.76
C ARG A 14 -16.46 27.56 9.97
N LEU A 15 -15.47 28.39 10.24
CA LEU A 15 -14.57 28.21 11.38
C LEU A 15 -15.29 28.56 12.68
N VAL A 16 -15.08 27.73 13.71
CA VAL A 16 -15.53 27.97 15.07
C VAL A 16 -14.34 28.05 16.00
N GLU A 17 -14.41 28.94 16.99
CA GLU A 17 -13.44 29.02 18.07
C GLU A 17 -13.73 27.93 19.10
N CYS A 18 -12.70 27.15 19.41
CA CYS A 18 -12.74 26.05 20.37
C CYS A 18 -11.66 26.25 21.44
N ILE A 19 -11.87 25.64 22.59
CA ILE A 19 -10.90 25.54 23.68
C ILE A 19 -10.52 24.06 23.80
N CYS A 20 -9.23 23.77 23.89
CA CYS A 20 -8.74 22.40 24.03
C CYS A 20 -9.06 21.86 25.42
N ASP A 21 -9.76 20.73 25.52
CA ASP A 21 -10.11 20.11 26.82
C ASP A 21 -8.91 19.47 27.54
N TYR A 22 -7.75 19.40 26.88
CA TYR A 22 -6.54 18.76 27.42
C TYR A 22 -5.47 19.76 27.89
N CYS A 23 -5.44 20.98 27.33
CA CYS A 23 -4.43 21.98 27.66
C CYS A 23 -4.97 23.42 27.76
N GLY A 24 -6.26 23.66 27.46
CA GLY A 24 -6.89 24.98 27.53
C GLY A 24 -6.55 25.93 26.38
N GLU A 25 -5.69 25.55 25.43
CA GLU A 25 -5.32 26.38 24.29
C GLU A 25 -6.55 26.70 23.41
N LYS A 26 -6.68 27.96 22.98
CA LYS A 26 -7.71 28.41 22.04
C LYS A 26 -7.27 28.15 20.60
N PHE A 27 -8.15 27.61 19.77
CA PHE A 27 -7.85 27.33 18.36
C PHE A 27 -9.12 27.37 17.50
N LYS A 28 -8.94 27.38 16.18
CA LYS A 28 -10.05 27.44 15.20
C LYS A 28 -10.10 26.16 14.37
N ILE A 29 -11.29 25.59 14.20
CA ILE A 29 -11.54 24.44 13.32
C ILE A 29 -12.84 24.63 12.53
N PRO A 30 -12.99 24.00 11.35
CA PRO A 30 -14.28 23.95 10.66
C PRO A 30 -15.36 23.26 11.51
N ASN A 31 -16.57 23.83 11.55
CA ASN A 31 -17.70 23.26 12.30
C ASN A 31 -18.01 21.82 11.88
N ARG A 32 -17.87 21.48 10.58
CA ARG A 32 -17.97 20.10 10.06
C ARG A 32 -17.07 19.12 10.82
N ASN A 33 -15.84 19.51 11.11
CA ASN A 33 -14.87 18.64 11.79
C ASN A 33 -15.25 18.45 13.25
N ARG A 34 -15.70 19.52 13.92
CA ARG A 34 -16.18 19.48 15.31
C ARG A 34 -17.40 18.55 15.43
N VAL A 35 -18.43 18.77 14.62
CA VAL A 35 -19.66 17.95 14.59
C VAL A 35 -19.35 16.47 14.33
N ASN A 36 -18.47 16.17 13.37
CA ASN A 36 -18.08 14.78 13.11
C ASN A 36 -17.30 14.15 14.25
N SER A 37 -16.41 14.91 14.90
CA SER A 37 -15.65 14.42 16.05
C SER A 37 -16.54 14.10 17.25
N TYR A 38 -17.57 14.90 17.48
CA TYR A 38 -18.48 14.78 18.63
C TYR A 38 -19.36 13.52 18.55
N LYS A 39 -19.50 12.91 17.37
CA LYS A 39 -20.16 11.60 17.20
C LYS A 39 -19.54 10.49 18.04
N ILE A 40 -18.25 10.61 18.38
CA ILE A 40 -17.54 9.61 19.20
C ILE A 40 -17.33 10.18 20.60
N ILE A 41 -16.66 11.34 20.72
CA ILE A 41 -16.41 12.01 22.00
C ILE A 41 -16.62 13.52 21.87
N GLU A 42 -17.37 14.08 22.81
CA GLU A 42 -17.67 15.51 22.91
C GLU A 42 -16.52 16.27 23.58
N LYS A 43 -15.34 16.19 22.95
CA LYS A 43 -14.13 16.89 23.39
C LYS A 43 -13.45 17.55 22.20
N ASP A 44 -12.76 18.65 22.42
CA ASP A 44 -11.94 19.40 21.49
C ASP A 44 -10.46 19.27 21.84
N ALA A 45 -9.62 19.10 20.83
CA ALA A 45 -8.17 18.98 21.01
C ALA A 45 -7.43 19.84 20.00
N CYS A 46 -6.48 20.63 20.50
CA CYS A 46 -5.53 21.34 19.66
C CYS A 46 -4.60 20.36 18.93
N LYS A 47 -3.77 20.88 18.02
CA LYS A 47 -2.81 20.10 17.23
C LYS A 47 -1.89 19.24 18.12
N ASN A 48 -1.43 19.78 19.24
CA ASN A 48 -0.52 19.11 20.18
C ASN A 48 -1.20 18.02 21.00
N CYS A 49 -2.49 18.19 21.31
CA CYS A 49 -3.26 17.23 22.12
C CYS A 49 -4.07 16.22 21.29
N ARG A 50 -4.02 16.31 19.95
CA ARG A 50 -4.75 15.40 19.04
C ARG A 50 -4.46 13.92 19.33
N SER A 51 -3.24 13.58 19.73
CA SER A 51 -2.82 12.23 20.08
C SER A 51 -3.55 11.69 21.31
N LYS A 52 -3.73 12.52 22.35
CA LYS A 52 -4.50 12.21 23.57
C LYS A 52 -5.96 11.92 23.23
N LYS A 53 -6.58 12.82 22.46
CA LYS A 53 -7.96 12.66 21.98
C LYS A 53 -8.13 11.41 21.10
N ARG A 54 -7.17 11.11 20.23
CA ARG A 54 -7.20 9.89 19.39
C ARG A 54 -7.25 8.64 20.25
N LYS A 55 -6.37 8.53 21.27
CA LYS A 55 -6.34 7.37 22.18
C LYS A 55 -7.68 7.18 22.88
N GLU A 56 -8.26 8.25 23.42
CA GLU A 56 -9.56 8.22 24.10
C GLU A 56 -10.69 7.80 23.15
N SER A 57 -10.77 8.41 21.95
CA SER A 57 -11.78 8.05 20.95
C SER A 57 -11.63 6.60 20.46
N SER A 58 -10.40 6.10 20.39
CA SER A 58 -10.11 4.71 19.99
C SER A 58 -10.55 3.72 21.07
N LEU A 59 -10.27 4.02 22.34
CA LEU A 59 -10.74 3.20 23.46
C LEU A 59 -12.27 3.14 23.50
N LYS A 60 -12.95 4.28 23.33
CA LYS A 60 -14.42 4.34 23.33
C LYS A 60 -15.03 3.56 22.15
N LYS A 61 -14.43 3.64 20.96
CA LYS A 61 -15.00 3.04 19.74
C LYS A 61 -14.62 1.57 19.55
N TYR A 62 -13.39 1.20 19.89
CA TYR A 62 -12.80 -0.10 19.54
C TYR A 62 -12.29 -0.90 20.75
N GLY A 63 -12.40 -0.36 21.97
CA GLY A 63 -11.89 -1.00 23.19
C GLY A 63 -10.37 -1.04 23.31
N THR A 64 -9.63 -0.46 22.36
CA THR A 64 -8.15 -0.42 22.34
C THR A 64 -7.63 0.99 22.06
N ASN A 65 -6.45 1.31 22.58
CA ASN A 65 -5.79 2.60 22.36
C ASN A 65 -5.24 2.75 20.92
N ILE A 66 -5.04 1.63 20.21
CA ILE A 66 -4.51 1.57 18.85
C ILE A 66 -5.53 0.81 18.00
N PRO A 67 -6.24 1.47 17.07
CA PRO A 67 -7.31 0.82 16.29
C PRO A 67 -6.86 -0.48 15.60
N SER A 68 -5.63 -0.56 15.08
CA SER A 68 -5.11 -1.76 14.41
C SER A 68 -4.87 -2.96 15.34
N GLN A 69 -4.95 -2.79 16.66
CA GLN A 69 -4.95 -3.90 17.61
C GLN A 69 -6.34 -4.52 17.81
N SER A 70 -7.41 -3.81 17.42
CA SER A 70 -8.78 -4.33 17.48
C SER A 70 -8.93 -5.47 16.47
N SER A 71 -9.50 -6.59 16.91
CA SER A 71 -9.84 -7.73 16.06
C SER A 71 -10.76 -7.30 14.90
N GLU A 72 -11.78 -6.49 15.19
CA GLU A 72 -12.72 -5.96 14.20
C GLU A 72 -12.00 -5.16 13.10
N VAL A 73 -11.07 -4.28 13.48
CA VAL A 73 -10.32 -3.46 12.53
C VAL A 73 -9.36 -4.32 11.70
N ARG A 74 -8.73 -5.33 12.31
CA ARG A 74 -7.86 -6.29 11.61
C ARG A 74 -8.63 -7.09 10.58
N GLU A 75 -9.82 -7.58 10.94
CA GLU A 75 -10.69 -8.33 10.05
C GLU A 75 -11.17 -7.47 8.89
N LYS A 76 -11.67 -6.25 9.14
CA LYS A 76 -12.07 -5.31 8.07
C LYS A 76 -10.90 -4.93 7.16
N SER A 77 -9.72 -4.75 7.72
CA SER A 77 -8.49 -4.51 6.95
C SER A 77 -8.16 -5.72 6.08
N SER A 78 -8.40 -6.93 6.58
CA SER A 78 -8.15 -8.17 5.82
C SER A 78 -9.05 -8.36 4.60
N LEU A 79 -10.23 -7.73 4.60
CA LEU A 79 -11.27 -7.86 3.58
C LEU A 79 -11.19 -6.78 2.48
N THR A 80 -10.44 -5.70 2.68
CA THR A 80 -10.40 -4.57 1.74
C THR A 80 -9.32 -4.76 0.68
N LYS A 81 -9.74 -5.06 -0.56
CA LYS A 81 -8.85 -5.11 -1.73
C LYS A 81 -8.30 -3.71 -2.02
N GLY A 82 -6.99 -3.53 -1.83
CA GLY A 82 -6.27 -2.33 -2.31
C GLY A 82 -5.41 -1.56 -1.32
N GLY A 83 -5.46 -1.84 -0.01
CA GLY A 83 -4.65 -1.12 0.98
C GLY A 83 -4.10 -2.02 2.07
N SER A 84 -2.83 -2.45 1.94
CA SER A 84 -2.03 -3.12 2.99
C SER A 84 -2.70 -4.25 3.81
N GLY A 85 -3.78 -4.82 3.29
CA GLY A 85 -4.70 -5.68 4.03
C GLY A 85 -4.97 -7.02 3.38
N ILE A 86 -4.53 -7.25 2.14
CA ILE A 86 -4.53 -8.60 1.59
C ILE A 86 -3.53 -9.42 2.41
N CYS A 87 -4.03 -10.34 3.24
CA CYS A 87 -3.23 -11.39 3.82
C CYS A 87 -2.87 -12.34 2.67
N ILE A 88 -1.88 -11.93 1.87
CA ILE A 88 -1.47 -12.63 0.65
C ILE A 88 -1.04 -14.06 0.94
N GLU A 89 -0.63 -14.34 2.18
CA GLU A 89 -0.34 -15.68 2.69
C GLU A 89 -1.52 -16.66 2.50
N LYS A 90 -2.77 -16.18 2.58
CA LYS A 90 -3.95 -17.03 2.34
C LYS A 90 -4.03 -17.55 0.91
N TYR A 91 -3.44 -16.82 -0.04
CA TYR A 91 -3.43 -17.15 -1.46
C TYR A 91 -2.14 -17.86 -1.88
N LYS A 92 -1.28 -18.26 -0.93
CA LYS A 92 0.02 -18.84 -1.24
C LYS A 92 -0.09 -20.06 -2.15
N ASP A 93 -0.99 -20.98 -1.83
CA ASP A 93 -1.16 -22.22 -2.58
C ASP A 93 -1.70 -21.94 -3.99
N GLU A 94 -2.73 -21.09 -4.11
CA GLU A 94 -3.28 -20.65 -5.41
C GLU A 94 -2.23 -19.92 -6.27
N ILE A 95 -1.38 -19.08 -5.66
CA ILE A 95 -0.29 -18.39 -6.35
C ILE A 95 0.73 -19.40 -6.89
N LEU A 96 1.11 -20.40 -6.09
CA LEU A 96 2.06 -21.43 -6.50
C LEU A 96 1.47 -22.34 -7.58
N GLU A 97 0.20 -22.73 -7.47
CA GLU A 97 -0.49 -23.51 -8.50
C GLU A 97 -0.53 -22.76 -9.83
N LEU A 98 -0.94 -21.49 -9.82
CA LEU A 98 -0.94 -20.67 -11.03
C LEU A 98 0.49 -20.48 -11.58
N TYR A 99 1.45 -20.18 -10.71
CA TYR A 99 2.85 -19.99 -11.10
C TYR A 99 3.44 -21.24 -11.76
N ASN A 100 3.11 -22.43 -11.25
CA ASN A 100 3.61 -23.70 -11.77
C ASN A 100 2.79 -24.25 -12.95
N SER A 101 1.60 -23.70 -13.22
CA SER A 101 0.75 -24.16 -14.33
C SER A 101 1.37 -23.91 -15.71
N ASP A 102 2.16 -22.84 -15.88
CA ASP A 102 2.86 -22.51 -17.11
C ASP A 102 4.19 -21.79 -16.81
N SER A 103 5.26 -22.28 -17.44
CA SER A 103 6.61 -21.69 -17.42
C SER A 103 6.70 -20.20 -17.82
N ASN A 104 5.71 -19.68 -18.55
CA ASN A 104 5.70 -18.31 -19.08
C ASN A 104 4.57 -17.44 -18.50
N ILE A 105 4.01 -17.81 -17.34
CA ILE A 105 2.92 -17.06 -16.75
C ILE A 105 3.38 -15.68 -16.26
N SER A 106 2.56 -14.65 -16.54
CA SER A 106 2.87 -13.28 -16.14
C SER A 106 2.34 -12.97 -14.74
N VAL A 107 3.10 -12.19 -13.97
CA VAL A 107 2.65 -11.65 -12.67
C VAL A 107 1.34 -10.86 -12.83
N SER A 108 1.12 -10.20 -13.98
CA SER A 108 -0.13 -9.50 -14.29
C SER A 108 -1.32 -10.45 -14.35
N TYR A 109 -1.17 -11.60 -15.01
CA TYR A 109 -2.24 -12.60 -15.12
C TYR A 109 -2.64 -13.15 -13.74
N ILE A 110 -1.66 -13.54 -12.92
CA ILE A 110 -1.93 -14.04 -11.56
C ILE A 110 -2.61 -12.95 -10.72
N ALA A 111 -2.14 -11.71 -10.82
CA ALA A 111 -2.73 -10.57 -10.10
C ALA A 111 -4.20 -10.33 -10.49
N GLU A 112 -4.53 -10.39 -11.79
CA GLU A 112 -5.90 -10.25 -12.28
C GLU A 112 -6.78 -11.42 -11.84
N LYS A 113 -6.28 -12.66 -11.99
CA LYS A 113 -7.01 -13.88 -11.64
C LYS A 113 -7.39 -13.93 -10.16
N LEU A 114 -6.45 -13.57 -9.28
CA LEU A 114 -6.67 -13.55 -7.83
C LEU A 114 -7.23 -12.20 -7.34
N ASN A 115 -7.35 -11.21 -8.23
CA ASN A 115 -7.77 -9.84 -7.92
C ASN A 115 -6.94 -9.24 -6.77
N ILE A 116 -5.62 -9.36 -6.90
CA ILE A 116 -4.58 -8.86 -5.99
C ILE A 116 -3.83 -7.73 -6.70
N SER A 117 -3.37 -6.73 -5.94
CA SER A 117 -2.49 -5.71 -6.52
C SER A 117 -1.19 -6.32 -7.07
N ARG A 118 -0.84 -5.97 -8.32
CA ARG A 118 0.41 -6.39 -8.96
C ARG A 118 1.65 -6.10 -8.10
N SER A 119 1.71 -4.97 -7.42
CA SER A 119 2.86 -4.60 -6.58
C SER A 119 2.99 -5.48 -5.33
N VAL A 120 1.86 -5.84 -4.72
CA VAL A 120 1.79 -6.72 -3.54
C VAL A 120 2.19 -8.14 -3.94
N LEU A 121 1.62 -8.66 -5.02
CA LEU A 121 1.95 -9.99 -5.56
C LEU A 121 3.43 -10.10 -5.91
N ARG A 122 3.97 -9.12 -6.64
CA ARG A 122 5.39 -9.08 -7.02
C ARG A 122 6.31 -9.14 -5.79
N THR A 123 6.03 -8.32 -4.78
CA THR A 123 6.83 -8.29 -3.54
C THR A 123 6.77 -9.63 -2.80
N TYR A 124 5.61 -10.27 -2.79
CA TYR A 124 5.41 -11.56 -2.13
C TYR A 124 6.10 -12.71 -2.85
N MET A 125 5.96 -12.79 -4.19
CA MET A 125 6.65 -13.78 -5.01
C MET A 125 8.18 -13.68 -4.87
N ILE A 126 8.74 -12.46 -4.77
CA ILE A 126 10.18 -12.26 -4.47
C ILE A 126 10.55 -12.86 -3.11
N LYS A 127 9.71 -12.68 -2.07
CA LYS A 127 9.96 -13.27 -0.73
C LYS A 127 9.94 -14.81 -0.76
N LEU A 128 9.15 -15.40 -1.67
CA LEU A 128 9.12 -16.84 -1.91
C LEU A 128 10.25 -17.30 -2.85
N ASN A 129 11.17 -16.41 -3.25
CA ASN A 129 12.23 -16.67 -4.22
C ASN A 129 11.73 -17.13 -5.61
N LEU A 130 10.53 -16.71 -6.01
CA LEU A 130 9.98 -16.97 -7.35
C LEU A 130 10.45 -15.92 -8.35
N ASP A 131 10.58 -16.32 -9.62
CA ASP A 131 10.93 -15.39 -10.70
C ASP A 131 9.73 -14.50 -11.05
N VAL A 132 9.89 -13.20 -10.83
CA VAL A 132 8.86 -12.18 -11.11
C VAL A 132 9.15 -11.35 -12.36
N THR A 133 10.28 -11.62 -13.01
CA THR A 133 10.71 -10.95 -14.24
C THR A 133 10.19 -11.62 -15.50
N GLY A 134 9.54 -12.80 -15.35
CA GLY A 134 9.24 -13.70 -16.45
C GLY A 134 10.52 -14.35 -16.97
N ASN A 135 10.40 -15.25 -17.96
CA ASN A 135 11.53 -15.97 -18.56
C ASN A 135 12.48 -15.03 -19.34
N TRP A 136 13.19 -14.16 -18.62
CA TRP A 136 14.15 -13.21 -19.13
C TRP A 136 15.21 -13.92 -19.97
N LYS A 137 15.59 -15.13 -19.56
CA LYS A 137 16.51 -15.98 -20.30
C LYS A 137 15.98 -16.32 -21.70
N GLU A 138 14.72 -16.74 -21.84
CA GLU A 138 14.11 -16.98 -23.15
C GLU A 138 13.89 -15.70 -23.96
N LYS A 139 13.50 -14.59 -23.31
CA LYS A 139 13.35 -13.30 -23.99
C LYS A 139 14.68 -12.79 -24.57
N VAL A 140 15.76 -12.92 -23.81
CA VAL A 140 17.12 -12.61 -24.27
C VAL A 140 17.53 -13.54 -25.41
N LYS A 141 17.32 -14.85 -25.28
CA LYS A 141 17.60 -15.81 -26.36
C LYS A 141 16.83 -15.48 -27.64
N ARG A 142 15.53 -15.24 -27.56
CA ARG A 142 14.67 -14.90 -28.70
C ARG A 142 15.11 -13.62 -29.39
N THR A 143 15.29 -12.53 -28.64
CA THR A 143 15.68 -11.23 -29.21
C THR A 143 17.12 -11.23 -29.76
N THR A 144 18.02 -12.02 -29.17
CA THR A 144 19.39 -12.21 -29.70
C THR A 144 19.34 -12.98 -31.02
N LYS A 145 18.54 -14.04 -31.10
CA LYS A 145 18.34 -14.82 -32.33
C LYS A 145 17.66 -14.01 -33.44
N GLU A 146 16.65 -13.20 -33.11
CA GLU A 146 15.96 -12.30 -34.06
C GLU A 146 16.89 -11.22 -34.63
N LYS A 147 17.76 -10.61 -33.80
CA LYS A 147 18.63 -9.49 -34.22
C LYS A 147 19.95 -9.91 -34.84
N TYR A 148 20.54 -11.01 -34.37
CA TYR A 148 21.90 -11.40 -34.73
C TYR A 148 21.99 -12.82 -35.31
N GLY A 149 20.87 -13.54 -35.43
CA GLY A 149 20.84 -14.91 -35.97
C GLY A 149 21.46 -15.98 -35.06
N VAL A 150 21.96 -15.59 -33.88
CA VAL A 150 22.68 -16.47 -32.95
C VAL A 150 22.00 -16.51 -31.58
N GLU A 151 22.20 -17.59 -30.82
CA GLU A 151 21.57 -17.74 -29.50
C GLU A 151 22.22 -16.85 -28.43
N HIS A 152 23.52 -16.60 -28.55
CA HIS A 152 24.27 -15.76 -27.64
C HIS A 152 25.00 -14.65 -28.40
N PHE A 153 24.92 -13.41 -27.91
CA PHE A 153 25.51 -12.24 -28.56
C PHE A 153 27.03 -12.39 -28.82
N LEU A 154 27.77 -13.06 -27.93
CA LEU A 154 29.19 -13.30 -28.12
C LEU A 154 29.50 -14.30 -29.25
N GLN A 155 28.51 -14.99 -29.81
CA GLN A 155 28.71 -15.86 -30.96
C GLN A 155 28.75 -15.08 -32.28
N CYS A 156 28.20 -13.86 -32.33
CA CYS A 156 28.28 -13.03 -33.55
C CYS A 156 29.61 -12.28 -33.63
N GLU A 157 30.05 -11.96 -34.85
CA GLU A 157 31.29 -11.22 -35.09
C GLU A 157 31.31 -9.87 -34.37
N GLU A 158 30.19 -9.16 -34.36
CA GLU A 158 30.07 -7.87 -33.67
C GLU A 158 30.33 -7.99 -32.16
N GLY A 159 29.82 -9.05 -31.53
CA GLY A 159 30.05 -9.32 -30.11
C GLY A 159 31.52 -9.63 -29.82
N GLN A 160 32.18 -10.39 -30.68
CA GLN A 160 33.60 -10.71 -30.58
C GLN A 160 34.49 -9.47 -30.73
N VAL A 161 34.17 -8.59 -31.68
CA VAL A 161 34.90 -7.32 -31.91
C VAL A 161 34.80 -6.40 -30.69
N LYS A 162 33.60 -6.24 -30.12
CA LYS A 162 33.40 -5.43 -28.91
C LYS A 162 34.15 -5.99 -27.71
N LEU A 163 34.13 -7.32 -27.51
CA LEU A 163 34.86 -7.97 -26.43
C LEU A 163 36.38 -7.70 -26.54
N LYS A 164 36.95 -7.90 -27.74
CA LYS A 164 38.38 -7.66 -27.99
C LYS A 164 38.77 -6.20 -27.76
N LYS A 165 37.91 -5.24 -28.10
CA LYS A 165 38.15 -3.82 -27.85
C LYS A 165 38.21 -3.52 -26.35
N SER A 166 37.24 -4.00 -25.58
CA SER A 166 37.21 -3.83 -24.11
C SER A 166 38.37 -4.53 -23.37
N MET A 167 38.98 -5.56 -23.97
CA MET A 167 40.17 -6.22 -23.43
C MET A 167 41.47 -5.48 -23.74
N LYS A 168 41.49 -4.63 -24.79
CA LYS A 168 42.64 -3.78 -25.13
C LYS A 168 42.64 -2.44 -24.38
N ASP A 169 41.46 -2.00 -23.93
CA ASP A 169 41.26 -0.77 -23.16
C ASP A 169 41.47 -0.98 -21.63
N LYS A 170 42.04 -2.12 -21.22
CA LYS A 170 42.45 -2.45 -19.84
C LYS A 170 43.95 -2.70 -19.79
#